data_AF-A0A8J1XSV6-F1
#
_entry.id   AF-A0A8J1XSV6-F1
#
_cell.length_a   1.000
_cell.length_b   1.000
_cell.length_c   1.000
_cell.angle_alpha   90.00
_cell.angle_beta   90.00
_cell.angle_gamma   90.00
#
_symmetry.space_group_name_H-M   'P 1'
#
loop_
_entity.id
_entity.type
_entity.pdbx_description
1 polymer ?
#
loop_
_entity_poly.entity_id
_entity_poly.type
_entity_poly.pdbx_seq_one_letter_code
_entity_poly.pdbx_strand_id
1 'polypeptide(L)'
;MIKGIVGRHASKQFWALARRCHSSNRPDHSAMERKKRLYYPLLPDLPGKIRSPEGDIFFTDIPNDSQLVEAYALFQATVNKDDGFGVDDYPTLDYFIDYMCHDSIVPFVMYQKPEKKILGFFSTCPSRFCRGVNPVFCGGTTVFHDSMKDHGVYNQMADLYWEYAQHLGYEGYLGETFVNNKKVIHTLTEHQNFKILGELPKISRLKHSGWVNSLAIVKLLREGKDEKPGYSVSKVIVPDPNISQITLNNHARKIDNLPRQCITHNGAQLSIDYVMEEDIEPIYDMFVKAQNEGDGFAIDEYPTFNHFVYKLRRGHIFSIKVKGNIVGAMAVIPSRFVRSLYPILGDGPVIVDVQYRGNGNLIKLMRFHDSISKELGYVGSLRDTFATNYGHSTLSETGERGSDRKSDSEVVARIPRTGYVAGKGWTDSYITYKDFSDFKKASML
;
A
#
# COMPACT_ATOMS: atom_id res chain seq x y z
N MET A 1 -5.93 29.05 41.62
CA MET A 1 -6.61 27.85 42.14
C MET A 1 -7.86 27.60 41.29
N ILE A 2 -7.69 27.08 40.08
CA ILE A 2 -8.80 26.59 39.24
C ILE A 2 -8.32 25.28 38.63
N LYS A 3 -8.72 24.18 39.26
CA LYS A 3 -8.52 22.81 38.77
C LYS A 3 -9.85 22.34 38.19
N GLY A 4 -9.76 21.74 37.01
CA GLY A 4 -10.56 20.57 36.64
C GLY A 4 -11.99 20.84 36.16
N ILE A 5 -12.23 20.52 34.89
CA ILE A 5 -13.19 19.50 34.40
C ILE A 5 -13.27 19.70 32.88
N VAL A 6 -12.21 19.33 32.17
CA VAL A 6 -12.27 19.03 30.73
C VAL A 6 -11.19 17.97 30.51
N GLY A 7 -11.54 16.78 30.01
CA GLY A 7 -10.52 15.77 29.68
C GLY A 7 -10.85 14.30 29.96
N ARG A 8 -12.10 13.91 30.19
CA ARG A 8 -12.46 12.47 30.30
C ARG A 8 -13.70 12.02 29.50
N HIS A 9 -14.36 12.91 28.77
CA HIS A 9 -15.56 12.54 27.99
C HIS A 9 -15.33 12.45 26.46
N ALA A 10 -14.38 13.19 25.90
CA ALA A 10 -14.09 13.13 24.47
C ALA A 10 -13.40 11.81 24.04
N SER A 11 -12.52 11.25 24.88
CA SER A 11 -11.79 10.01 24.53
C SER A 11 -12.68 8.76 24.51
N LYS A 12 -13.72 8.67 25.34
CA LYS A 12 -14.68 7.55 25.31
C LYS A 12 -15.60 7.60 24.09
N GLN A 13 -16.01 8.79 23.64
CA GLN A 13 -16.84 8.94 22.44
C GLN A 13 -16.04 8.64 21.16
N PHE A 14 -14.75 9.00 21.12
CA PHE A 14 -13.87 8.71 19.98
C PHE A 14 -13.60 7.21 19.79
N TRP A 15 -13.27 6.48 20.86
CA TRP A 15 -13.13 5.02 20.81
C TRP A 15 -14.47 4.30 20.60
N ALA A 16 -15.60 4.89 20.96
CA ALA A 16 -16.93 4.36 20.66
C ALA A 16 -17.33 4.56 19.18
N LEU A 17 -16.90 5.65 18.54
CA LEU A 17 -17.12 5.88 17.10
C LEU A 17 -16.29 4.90 16.26
N ALA A 18 -15.02 4.69 16.63
CA ALA A 18 -14.16 3.70 15.98
C ALA A 18 -14.68 2.26 16.13
N ARG A 19 -15.31 1.92 17.27
CA ARG A 19 -15.98 0.61 17.47
C ARG A 19 -17.30 0.49 16.71
N ARG A 20 -18.05 1.59 16.51
CA ARG A 20 -19.28 1.60 15.69
C ARG A 20 -19.01 1.34 14.21
N CYS A 21 -17.84 1.73 13.69
CA CYS A 21 -17.40 1.35 12.34
C CYS A 21 -17.11 -0.16 12.18
N HIS A 22 -17.07 -0.95 13.27
CA HIS A 22 -16.84 -2.40 13.22
C HIS A 22 -18.10 -3.23 13.49
N SER A 23 -19.21 -2.64 13.92
CA SER A 23 -20.36 -3.39 14.46
C SER A 23 -21.55 -3.55 13.50
N SER A 24 -21.39 -3.30 12.20
CA SER A 24 -22.43 -3.56 11.19
C SER A 24 -21.95 -4.50 10.08
N ASN A 25 -21.27 -5.58 10.44
CA ASN A 25 -20.74 -6.58 9.49
C ASN A 25 -21.74 -7.71 9.25
N ARG A 26 -22.92 -7.40 8.70
CA ARG A 26 -23.52 -8.34 7.76
C ARG A 26 -23.20 -7.82 6.37
N PRO A 27 -22.62 -8.63 5.47
CA PRO A 27 -22.56 -8.26 4.07
C PRO A 27 -23.99 -8.01 3.64
N ASP A 28 -24.31 -6.74 3.46
CA ASP A 28 -25.58 -6.34 2.90
C ASP A 28 -25.58 -6.95 1.50
N HIS A 29 -26.54 -7.84 1.20
CA HIS A 29 -26.76 -8.34 -0.17
C HIS A 29 -26.87 -7.18 -1.18
N SER A 30 -27.06 -5.94 -0.70
CA SER A 30 -26.96 -4.71 -1.48
C SER A 30 -25.55 -4.35 -1.99
N ALA A 31 -24.44 -4.90 -1.47
CA ALA A 31 -23.10 -4.43 -1.81
C ALA A 31 -22.73 -4.69 -3.27
N MET A 32 -22.90 -5.93 -3.76
CA MET A 32 -22.66 -6.25 -5.17
C MET A 32 -23.67 -5.59 -6.10
N GLU A 33 -24.93 -5.48 -5.69
CA GLU A 33 -25.95 -4.76 -6.46
C GLU A 33 -25.72 -3.24 -6.50
N ARG A 34 -25.12 -2.66 -5.45
CA ARG A 34 -24.62 -1.28 -5.45
C ARG A 34 -23.48 -1.13 -6.45
N LYS A 35 -22.54 -2.07 -6.49
CA LYS A 35 -21.44 -2.07 -7.48
C LYS A 35 -21.96 -2.17 -8.90
N LYS A 36 -22.90 -3.08 -9.20
CA LYS A 36 -23.53 -3.16 -10.53
C LYS A 36 -24.14 -1.83 -10.95
N ARG A 37 -24.94 -1.22 -10.07
CA ARG A 37 -25.54 0.10 -10.33
C ARG A 37 -24.50 1.21 -10.55
N LEU A 38 -23.37 1.16 -9.83
CA LEU A 38 -22.31 2.15 -9.93
C LEU A 38 -21.45 1.98 -11.19
N TYR A 39 -21.12 0.74 -11.57
CA TYR A 39 -20.09 0.46 -12.57
C TYR A 39 -20.64 0.04 -13.94
N TYR A 40 -21.83 -0.56 -14.04
CA TYR A 40 -22.41 -0.87 -15.36
C TYR A 40 -22.51 0.35 -16.29
N PRO A 41 -22.90 1.56 -15.83
CA PRO A 41 -22.89 2.74 -16.69
C PRO A 41 -21.50 3.17 -17.16
N LEU A 42 -20.44 2.72 -16.49
CA LEU A 42 -19.05 3.05 -16.79
C LEU A 42 -18.36 1.96 -17.64
N LEU A 43 -18.96 0.78 -17.77
CA LEU A 43 -18.38 -0.40 -18.39
C LEU A 43 -19.35 -0.92 -19.45
N PRO A 44 -19.37 -0.31 -20.66
CA PRO A 44 -20.39 -0.56 -21.67
C PRO A 44 -20.41 -2.01 -22.18
N ASP A 45 -19.28 -2.71 -22.05
CA ASP A 45 -19.10 -4.09 -22.48
C ASP A 45 -19.41 -5.11 -21.37
N LEU A 46 -20.14 -4.74 -20.32
CA LEU A 46 -20.66 -5.68 -19.32
C LEU A 46 -22.13 -6.07 -19.58
N PRO A 47 -22.51 -7.36 -19.44
CA PRO A 47 -21.61 -8.51 -19.30
C PRO A 47 -20.82 -8.75 -20.60
N GLY A 48 -19.52 -8.99 -20.46
CA GLY A 48 -18.62 -9.17 -21.59
C GLY A 48 -18.70 -10.58 -22.17
N LYS A 49 -18.21 -10.75 -23.41
CA LYS A 49 -18.13 -12.04 -24.08
C LYS A 49 -16.73 -12.24 -24.66
N ILE A 50 -16.13 -13.38 -24.35
CA ILE A 50 -14.82 -13.80 -24.81
C ILE A 50 -15.00 -15.09 -25.61
N ARG A 51 -14.31 -15.24 -26.74
CA ARG A 51 -14.38 -16.46 -27.57
C ARG A 51 -13.00 -17.11 -27.63
N SER A 52 -12.84 -18.34 -27.14
CA SER A 52 -11.56 -19.04 -27.29
C SER A 52 -11.21 -19.31 -28.76
N PRO A 53 -9.95 -19.64 -29.07
CA PRO A 53 -9.55 -20.09 -30.40
C PRO A 53 -10.37 -21.31 -30.90
N GLU A 54 -10.82 -22.17 -29.98
CA GLU A 54 -11.65 -23.34 -30.27
C GLU A 54 -13.13 -22.99 -30.49
N GLY A 55 -13.53 -21.74 -30.25
CA GLY A 55 -14.89 -21.25 -30.45
C GLY A 55 -15.77 -21.27 -29.20
N ASP A 56 -15.26 -21.71 -28.04
CA ASP A 56 -15.98 -21.67 -26.77
C ASP A 56 -16.29 -20.23 -26.36
N ILE A 57 -17.47 -20.00 -25.77
CA ILE A 57 -17.91 -18.67 -25.36
C ILE A 57 -17.91 -18.56 -23.85
N PHE A 58 -17.11 -17.63 -23.34
CA PHE A 58 -17.05 -17.24 -21.94
C PHE A 58 -17.71 -15.89 -21.75
N PHE A 59 -18.29 -15.68 -20.57
CA PHE A 59 -18.94 -14.43 -20.18
C PHE A 59 -18.21 -13.82 -19.00
N THR A 60 -18.12 -12.49 -18.96
CA THR A 60 -17.62 -11.75 -17.80
C THR A 60 -18.71 -10.89 -17.17
N ASP A 61 -18.74 -10.80 -15.85
CA ASP A 61 -19.73 -9.99 -15.12
C ASP A 61 -19.22 -9.60 -13.72
N ILE A 62 -19.90 -8.67 -13.05
CA ILE A 62 -19.73 -8.40 -11.63
C ILE A 62 -20.38 -9.57 -10.86
N PRO A 63 -19.63 -10.23 -9.94
CA PRO A 63 -20.13 -11.41 -9.25
C PRO A 63 -21.33 -11.09 -8.34
N ASN A 64 -22.20 -12.07 -8.17
CA ASN A 64 -23.07 -12.14 -6.99
C ASN A 64 -22.36 -12.86 -5.83
N ASP A 65 -22.99 -12.91 -4.67
CA ASP A 65 -22.39 -13.48 -3.46
C ASP A 65 -21.99 -14.96 -3.61
N SER A 66 -22.81 -15.78 -4.27
CA SER A 66 -22.47 -17.19 -4.51
C SER A 66 -21.24 -17.34 -5.42
N GLN A 67 -21.09 -16.45 -6.40
CA GLN A 67 -19.93 -16.45 -7.29
C GLN A 67 -18.65 -15.97 -6.58
N LEU A 68 -18.76 -15.10 -5.56
CA LEU A 68 -17.61 -14.76 -4.71
C LEU A 68 -17.13 -15.96 -3.89
N VAL A 69 -18.04 -16.81 -3.43
CA VAL A 69 -17.68 -18.07 -2.74
C VAL A 69 -16.92 -19.00 -3.67
N GLU A 70 -17.39 -19.17 -4.91
CA GLU A 70 -16.68 -19.96 -5.93
C GLU A 70 -15.31 -19.37 -6.27
N ALA A 71 -15.22 -18.04 -6.43
CA ALA A 71 -13.96 -17.36 -6.68
C ALA A 71 -12.95 -17.58 -5.54
N TYR A 72 -13.39 -17.50 -4.27
CA TYR A 72 -12.54 -17.78 -3.12
C TYR A 72 -11.95 -19.20 -3.18
N ALA A 73 -12.73 -20.20 -3.63
CA ALA A 73 -12.23 -21.55 -3.82
C ALA A 73 -11.11 -21.63 -4.87
N LEU A 74 -11.16 -20.83 -5.94
CA LEU A 74 -10.05 -20.73 -6.92
C LEU A 74 -8.77 -20.18 -6.28
N PHE A 75 -8.87 -19.14 -5.44
CA PHE A 75 -7.73 -18.63 -4.69
C PHE A 75 -7.13 -19.68 -3.77
N GLN A 76 -7.96 -20.39 -2.98
CA GLN A 76 -7.47 -21.43 -2.08
C GLN A 76 -6.79 -22.59 -2.83
N ALA A 77 -7.32 -23.00 -3.99
CA ALA A 77 -6.68 -23.98 -4.85
C ALA A 77 -5.28 -23.53 -5.32
N THR A 78 -5.10 -22.23 -5.50
CA THR A 78 -3.85 -21.61 -5.98
C THR A 78 -2.83 -21.45 -4.85
N VAL A 79 -3.28 -21.01 -3.67
CA VAL A 79 -2.48 -20.95 -2.43
C VAL A 79 -1.92 -22.34 -2.06
N ASN A 80 -2.73 -23.39 -2.20
CA ASN A 80 -2.30 -24.76 -1.91
C ASN A 80 -1.19 -25.28 -2.84
N LYS A 81 -0.93 -24.60 -3.96
CA LYS A 81 0.10 -24.95 -4.94
C LYS A 81 1.30 -24.00 -4.93
N ASP A 82 1.34 -23.03 -4.00
CA ASP A 82 2.33 -21.95 -3.98
C ASP A 82 2.36 -21.10 -5.28
N ASP A 83 1.23 -20.99 -5.99
CA ASP A 83 1.15 -20.43 -7.35
C ASP A 83 0.65 -18.97 -7.39
N GLY A 84 1.43 -18.02 -6.86
CA GLY A 84 1.14 -16.57 -7.01
C GLY A 84 0.28 -15.91 -5.93
N PHE A 85 -0.18 -16.67 -4.93
CA PHE A 85 -0.86 -16.16 -3.73
C PHE A 85 -0.26 -16.73 -2.45
N GLY A 86 -0.13 -15.87 -1.45
CA GLY A 86 0.33 -16.24 -0.11
C GLY A 86 -0.77 -16.87 0.73
N VAL A 87 -0.35 -17.58 1.79
CA VAL A 87 -1.27 -18.26 2.72
C VAL A 87 -2.22 -17.31 3.45
N ASP A 88 -1.85 -16.04 3.53
CA ASP A 88 -2.55 -15.03 4.29
C ASP A 88 -2.99 -13.83 3.45
N ASP A 89 -2.95 -13.92 2.11
CA ASP A 89 -3.56 -12.88 1.26
C ASP A 89 -5.08 -12.83 1.47
N TYR A 90 -5.73 -14.00 1.60
CA TYR A 90 -7.16 -14.17 1.85
C TYR A 90 -7.39 -15.33 2.83
N PRO A 91 -7.16 -15.14 4.14
CA PRO A 91 -7.10 -16.23 5.11
C PRO A 91 -8.47 -16.90 5.34
N THR A 92 -9.57 -16.16 5.13
CA THR A 92 -10.94 -16.65 5.34
C THR A 92 -11.86 -16.15 4.23
N LEU A 93 -12.96 -16.87 4.02
CA LEU A 93 -14.00 -16.44 3.07
C LEU A 93 -14.60 -15.08 3.48
N ASP A 94 -14.87 -14.88 4.77
CA ASP A 94 -15.43 -13.61 5.26
C ASP A 94 -14.48 -12.44 5.00
N TYR A 95 -13.17 -12.62 5.20
CA TYR A 95 -12.17 -11.61 4.86
C TYR A 95 -12.17 -11.32 3.36
N PHE A 96 -12.20 -12.36 2.53
CA PHE A 96 -12.25 -12.22 1.07
C PHE A 96 -13.49 -11.44 0.62
N ILE A 97 -14.68 -11.78 1.14
CA ILE A 97 -15.94 -11.09 0.81
C ILE A 97 -15.88 -9.63 1.26
N ASP A 98 -15.47 -9.36 2.50
CA ASP A 98 -15.34 -7.99 3.03
C ASP A 98 -14.40 -7.15 2.15
N TYR A 99 -13.25 -7.73 1.79
CA TYR A 99 -12.28 -7.11 0.87
C TYR A 99 -12.92 -6.81 -0.50
N MET A 100 -13.54 -7.80 -1.14
CA MET A 100 -14.14 -7.61 -2.47
C MET A 100 -15.37 -6.69 -2.48
N CYS A 101 -16.06 -6.57 -1.34
CA CYS A 101 -17.17 -5.63 -1.17
C CYS A 101 -16.72 -4.17 -1.02
N HIS A 102 -15.45 -3.91 -0.70
CA HIS A 102 -14.94 -2.57 -0.49
C HIS A 102 -15.12 -1.66 -1.70
N ASP A 103 -15.55 -0.41 -1.51
CA ASP A 103 -15.97 0.49 -2.60
C ASP A 103 -14.87 0.83 -3.62
N SER A 104 -13.60 0.65 -3.26
CA SER A 104 -12.46 0.85 -4.17
C SER A 104 -12.11 -0.35 -5.04
N ILE A 105 -12.74 -1.50 -4.82
CA ILE A 105 -12.45 -2.75 -5.55
C ILE A 105 -13.60 -3.04 -6.51
N VAL A 106 -13.28 -3.34 -7.76
CA VAL A 106 -14.26 -3.76 -8.77
C VAL A 106 -13.97 -5.22 -9.12
N PRO A 107 -14.70 -6.18 -8.53
CA PRO A 107 -14.51 -7.60 -8.81
C PRO A 107 -15.28 -8.01 -10.08
N PHE A 108 -14.72 -8.98 -10.78
CA PHE A 108 -15.26 -9.58 -11.99
C PHE A 108 -15.08 -11.09 -11.94
N VAL A 109 -16.02 -11.82 -12.52
CA VAL A 109 -15.94 -13.26 -12.71
C VAL A 109 -16.05 -13.61 -14.19
N MET A 110 -15.42 -14.70 -14.58
CA MET A 110 -15.59 -15.34 -15.86
C MET A 110 -16.27 -16.70 -15.68
N TYR A 111 -17.27 -16.98 -16.50
CA TYR A 111 -18.02 -18.22 -16.46
C TYR A 111 -18.48 -18.66 -17.86
N GLN A 112 -18.84 -19.95 -17.99
CA GLN A 112 -19.42 -20.52 -19.21
C GLN A 112 -20.91 -20.83 -18.99
N LYS A 113 -21.75 -20.69 -20.02
CA LYS A 113 -23.17 -21.07 -19.98
C LYS A 113 -23.37 -22.50 -20.52
N PRO A 114 -24.39 -23.25 -20.05
CA PRO A 114 -25.44 -22.83 -19.10
C PRO A 114 -25.06 -22.97 -17.62
N GLU A 115 -23.96 -23.67 -17.33
CA GLU A 115 -23.58 -24.10 -15.96
C GLU A 115 -23.26 -22.93 -15.02
N LYS A 116 -22.84 -21.77 -15.56
CA LYS A 116 -22.41 -20.58 -14.80
C LYS A 116 -21.30 -20.84 -13.78
N LYS A 117 -20.60 -21.97 -13.90
CA LYS A 117 -19.42 -22.30 -13.11
C LYS A 117 -18.36 -21.23 -13.30
N ILE A 118 -17.79 -20.72 -12.20
CA ILE A 118 -16.70 -19.74 -12.27
C ILE A 118 -15.41 -20.44 -12.76
N LEU A 119 -14.85 -19.91 -13.85
CA LEU A 119 -13.62 -20.38 -14.50
C LEU A 119 -12.47 -19.39 -14.34
N GLY A 120 -12.77 -18.16 -13.93
CA GLY A 120 -11.77 -17.17 -13.59
C GLY A 120 -12.37 -16.03 -12.79
N PHE A 121 -11.49 -15.30 -12.11
CA PHE A 121 -11.83 -14.13 -11.32
C PHE A 121 -10.73 -13.09 -11.52
N PHE A 122 -11.13 -11.83 -11.61
CA PHE A 122 -10.19 -10.72 -11.53
C PHE A 122 -10.80 -9.53 -10.82
N SER A 123 -9.96 -8.64 -10.31
CA SER A 123 -10.39 -7.43 -9.63
C SER A 123 -9.53 -6.25 -10.00
N THR A 124 -10.13 -5.08 -10.20
CA THR A 124 -9.41 -3.81 -10.39
C THR A 124 -9.53 -2.96 -9.13
N CYS A 125 -8.43 -2.39 -8.67
CA CYS A 125 -8.41 -1.47 -7.52
C CYS A 125 -7.34 -0.38 -7.68
N PRO A 126 -7.36 0.70 -6.88
CA PRO A 126 -6.20 1.54 -6.62
C PRO A 126 -4.88 0.77 -6.49
N SER A 127 -3.84 1.15 -7.23
CA SER A 127 -2.52 0.57 -7.01
C SER A 127 -1.99 0.99 -5.64
N ARG A 128 -1.61 0.00 -4.82
CA ARG A 128 -0.94 0.26 -3.55
C ARG A 128 0.45 0.89 -3.69
N PHE A 129 0.99 0.99 -4.90
CA PHE A 129 2.24 1.69 -5.18
C PHE A 129 2.06 3.20 -5.38
N CYS A 130 0.82 3.68 -5.54
CA CYS A 130 0.50 5.11 -5.55
C CYS A 130 0.26 5.59 -4.10
N ARG A 131 0.77 6.77 -3.74
CA ARG A 131 0.65 7.30 -2.36
C ARG A 131 -0.60 8.15 -2.15
N GLY A 132 -1.04 8.85 -3.20
CA GLY A 132 -2.21 9.72 -3.17
C GLY A 132 -3.53 8.96 -3.08
N VAL A 133 -4.58 9.65 -2.64
CA VAL A 133 -5.95 9.11 -2.67
C VAL A 133 -6.53 9.06 -4.09
N ASN A 134 -5.87 9.68 -5.08
CA ASN A 134 -6.24 9.62 -6.50
C ASN A 134 -5.14 8.92 -7.32
N PRO A 135 -5.04 7.59 -7.25
CA PRO A 135 -4.01 6.83 -7.98
C PRO A 135 -4.29 6.85 -9.50
N VAL A 136 -3.26 7.15 -10.30
CA VAL A 136 -3.34 7.04 -11.77
C VAL A 136 -3.22 5.61 -12.28
N PHE A 137 -2.63 4.73 -11.47
CA PHE A 137 -2.51 3.31 -11.79
C PHE A 137 -3.49 2.47 -10.99
N CYS A 138 -4.07 1.47 -11.64
CA CYS A 138 -4.73 0.38 -10.95
C CYS A 138 -3.72 -0.69 -10.52
N GLY A 139 -4.02 -1.38 -9.44
CA GLY A 139 -3.55 -2.73 -9.19
C GLY A 139 -4.71 -3.71 -9.38
N GLY A 140 -4.47 -4.97 -9.07
CA GLY A 140 -5.51 -5.98 -9.17
C GLY A 140 -5.02 -7.36 -8.83
N THR A 141 -5.96 -8.29 -8.79
CA THR A 141 -5.69 -9.72 -8.63
C THR A 141 -6.39 -10.47 -9.74
N THR A 142 -5.79 -11.58 -10.16
CA THR A 142 -6.36 -12.45 -11.18
C THR A 142 -6.07 -13.89 -10.80
N VAL A 143 -7.09 -14.75 -10.90
CA VAL A 143 -6.96 -16.20 -10.70
C VAL A 143 -7.83 -16.92 -11.71
N PHE A 144 -7.34 -18.06 -12.21
CA PHE A 144 -8.04 -18.88 -13.19
C PHE A 144 -8.12 -20.31 -12.71
N HIS A 145 -9.21 -20.99 -13.08
CA HIS A 145 -9.30 -22.43 -12.96
C HIS A 145 -8.22 -23.09 -13.85
N ASP A 146 -7.63 -24.20 -13.40
CA ASP A 146 -6.53 -24.84 -14.14
C ASP A 146 -6.90 -25.24 -15.56
N SER A 147 -8.18 -25.61 -15.78
CA SER A 147 -8.69 -25.93 -17.11
C SER A 147 -8.62 -24.77 -18.09
N MET A 148 -8.34 -23.53 -17.67
CA MET A 148 -8.23 -22.37 -18.54
C MET A 148 -6.80 -22.06 -18.99
N LYS A 149 -5.79 -22.74 -18.44
CA LYS A 149 -4.38 -22.40 -18.66
C LYS A 149 -3.93 -22.56 -20.12
N ASP A 150 -4.57 -23.44 -20.89
CA ASP A 150 -4.15 -23.80 -22.25
C ASP A 150 -5.09 -23.28 -23.36
N HIS A 151 -6.19 -22.60 -23.03
CA HIS A 151 -7.21 -22.18 -24.02
C HIS A 151 -6.95 -20.82 -24.69
N GLY A 152 -5.80 -20.17 -24.45
CA GLY A 152 -5.53 -18.81 -24.94
C GLY A 152 -6.47 -17.71 -24.38
N VAL A 153 -7.47 -18.09 -23.58
CA VAL A 153 -8.47 -17.21 -22.94
C VAL A 153 -7.81 -16.23 -21.97
N TYR A 154 -6.66 -16.58 -21.40
CA TYR A 154 -5.90 -15.70 -20.52
C TYR A 154 -5.60 -14.35 -21.18
N ASN A 155 -5.10 -14.35 -22.42
CA ASN A 155 -4.71 -13.11 -23.11
C ASN A 155 -5.94 -12.25 -23.41
N GLN A 156 -7.03 -12.86 -23.87
CA GLN A 156 -8.27 -12.13 -24.14
C GLN A 156 -8.90 -11.57 -22.87
N MET A 157 -8.83 -12.30 -21.75
CA MET A 157 -9.27 -11.76 -20.46
C MET A 157 -8.37 -10.61 -20.01
N ALA A 158 -7.06 -10.73 -20.16
CA ALA A 158 -6.14 -9.66 -19.83
C ALA A 158 -6.48 -8.40 -20.62
N ASP A 159 -6.72 -8.51 -21.93
CA ASP A 159 -7.14 -7.39 -22.78
C ASP A 159 -8.44 -6.75 -22.29
N LEU A 160 -9.44 -7.56 -21.94
CA LEU A 160 -10.70 -7.07 -21.37
C LEU A 160 -10.52 -6.40 -20.00
N TYR A 161 -9.65 -6.95 -19.15
CA TYR A 161 -9.29 -6.33 -17.88
C TYR A 161 -8.69 -4.94 -18.13
N TRP A 162 -7.76 -4.83 -19.08
CA TRP A 162 -7.07 -3.57 -19.41
C TRP A 162 -8.07 -2.53 -19.92
N GLU A 163 -9.01 -2.95 -20.76
CA GLU A 163 -10.11 -2.11 -21.24
C GLU A 163 -10.99 -1.62 -20.07
N TYR A 164 -11.38 -2.51 -19.15
CA TYR A 164 -12.15 -2.10 -17.97
C TYR A 164 -11.37 -1.11 -17.09
N ALA A 165 -10.07 -1.31 -16.90
CA ALA A 165 -9.23 -0.37 -16.16
C ALA A 165 -9.18 1.02 -16.86
N GLN A 166 -9.09 1.06 -18.18
CA GLN A 166 -9.14 2.30 -18.95
C GLN A 166 -10.49 3.01 -18.82
N HIS A 167 -11.61 2.28 -18.90
CA HIS A 167 -12.96 2.80 -18.74
C HIS A 167 -13.19 3.35 -17.32
N LEU A 168 -12.57 2.74 -16.32
CA LEU A 168 -12.54 3.25 -14.93
C LEU A 168 -11.65 4.49 -14.75
N GLY A 169 -10.92 4.90 -15.79
CA GLY A 169 -10.12 6.14 -15.80
C GLY A 169 -8.65 5.96 -15.44
N TYR A 170 -8.17 4.73 -15.27
CA TYR A 170 -6.75 4.48 -14.99
C TYR A 170 -5.88 4.70 -16.24
N GLU A 171 -4.69 5.25 -16.04
CA GLU A 171 -3.68 5.45 -17.09
C GLU A 171 -2.83 4.19 -17.33
N GLY A 172 -2.81 3.29 -16.36
CA GLY A 172 -2.04 2.05 -16.43
C GLY A 172 -2.39 1.04 -15.35
N TYR A 173 -1.71 -0.09 -15.40
CA TYR A 173 -1.59 -1.04 -14.30
C TYR A 173 -0.21 -0.93 -13.66
N LEU A 174 -0.19 -0.95 -12.33
CA LEU A 174 1.00 -1.02 -11.50
C LEU A 174 0.73 -1.97 -10.34
N GLY A 175 1.40 -3.10 -10.35
CA GLY A 175 1.17 -4.16 -9.39
C GLY A 175 2.41 -5.03 -9.25
N GLU A 176 2.21 -6.28 -8.89
CA GLU A 176 3.30 -7.21 -8.67
C GLU A 176 2.90 -8.66 -8.89
N THR A 177 3.91 -9.50 -9.12
CA THR A 177 3.75 -10.95 -9.23
C THR A 177 4.92 -11.65 -8.53
N PHE A 178 4.70 -12.83 -7.95
CA PHE A 178 5.78 -13.53 -7.25
C PHE A 178 6.84 -14.06 -8.22
N VAL A 179 8.11 -14.02 -7.79
CA VAL A 179 9.25 -14.45 -8.63
C VAL A 179 9.19 -15.92 -9.04
N ASN A 180 8.45 -16.75 -8.31
CA ASN A 180 8.25 -18.16 -8.60
C ASN A 180 7.15 -18.40 -9.66
N ASN A 181 6.31 -17.41 -9.97
CA ASN A 181 5.26 -17.52 -10.96
C ASN A 181 5.80 -17.29 -12.39
N LYS A 182 6.71 -18.16 -12.82
CA LYS A 182 7.47 -18.01 -14.08
C LYS A 182 6.58 -17.93 -15.31
N LYS A 183 5.48 -18.69 -15.33
CA LYS A 183 4.52 -18.67 -16.45
C LYS A 183 3.83 -17.32 -16.57
N VAL A 184 3.29 -16.79 -15.48
CA VAL A 184 2.65 -15.47 -15.48
C VAL A 184 3.66 -14.38 -15.82
N ILE A 185 4.89 -14.43 -15.26
CA ILE A 185 5.95 -13.47 -15.62
C ILE A 185 6.19 -13.47 -17.13
N HIS A 186 6.40 -14.65 -17.72
CA HIS A 186 6.61 -14.77 -19.17
C HIS A 186 5.43 -14.22 -19.98
N THR A 187 4.20 -14.58 -19.61
CA THR A 187 3.02 -14.05 -20.32
C THR A 187 2.90 -12.53 -20.19
N LEU A 188 3.17 -11.97 -19.01
CA LEU A 188 3.08 -10.54 -18.79
C LEU A 188 4.15 -9.78 -19.58
N THR A 189 5.40 -10.25 -19.60
CA THR A 189 6.50 -9.56 -20.31
C THR A 189 6.44 -9.77 -21.81
N GLU A 190 6.30 -11.01 -22.28
CA GLU A 190 6.43 -11.35 -23.70
C GLU A 190 5.15 -11.17 -24.51
N HIS A 191 3.97 -11.24 -23.88
CA HIS A 191 2.69 -11.17 -24.58
C HIS A 191 1.86 -9.94 -24.23
N GLN A 192 2.10 -9.35 -23.06
CA GLN A 192 1.28 -8.25 -22.56
C GLN A 192 2.05 -6.94 -22.39
N ASN A 193 3.32 -6.88 -22.82
CA ASN A 193 4.19 -5.71 -22.80
C ASN A 193 4.36 -5.07 -21.41
N PHE A 194 4.34 -5.89 -20.36
CA PHE A 194 4.68 -5.41 -19.01
C PHE A 194 6.18 -5.17 -18.89
N LYS A 195 6.54 -4.12 -18.16
CA LYS A 195 7.91 -3.86 -17.74
C LYS A 195 8.09 -4.24 -16.28
N ILE A 196 9.19 -4.94 -15.98
CA ILE A 196 9.64 -5.18 -14.61
C ILE A 196 10.37 -3.94 -14.12
N LEU A 197 9.99 -3.45 -12.94
CA LEU A 197 10.50 -2.23 -12.30
C LEU A 197 11.51 -2.51 -11.19
N GLY A 198 11.56 -3.74 -10.70
CA GLY A 198 12.43 -4.17 -9.62
C GLY A 198 11.92 -5.43 -8.92
N GLU A 199 12.73 -5.96 -8.01
CA GLU A 199 12.41 -7.14 -7.20
C GLU A 199 12.30 -6.75 -5.72
N LEU A 200 11.10 -6.89 -5.18
CA LEU A 200 10.76 -6.56 -3.81
C LEU A 200 10.95 -7.81 -2.94
N PRO A 201 11.77 -7.76 -1.87
CA PRO A 201 12.06 -8.94 -1.06
C PRO A 201 10.99 -9.25 -0.01
N LYS A 202 10.77 -10.54 0.28
CA LYS A 202 9.96 -11.04 1.42
C LYS A 202 8.55 -10.41 1.49
N ILE A 203 7.83 -10.40 0.37
CA ILE A 203 6.54 -9.69 0.23
C ILE A 203 5.33 -10.51 0.66
N SER A 204 5.41 -11.83 0.52
CA SER A 204 4.35 -12.72 0.97
C SER A 204 4.93 -14.06 1.41
N ARG A 205 4.11 -14.86 2.08
CA ARG A 205 4.49 -16.19 2.56
C ARG A 205 3.69 -17.25 1.81
N LEU A 206 4.40 -18.06 1.05
CA LEU A 206 3.87 -19.26 0.41
C LEU A 206 3.72 -20.39 1.42
N LYS A 207 2.82 -21.34 1.14
CA LYS A 207 2.46 -22.42 2.07
C LYS A 207 3.61 -23.38 2.31
N HIS A 208 4.31 -23.76 1.25
CA HIS A 208 5.39 -24.73 1.31
C HIS A 208 6.78 -24.08 1.17
N SER A 209 6.86 -22.94 0.47
CA SER A 209 8.13 -22.29 0.13
C SER A 209 8.56 -21.18 1.10
N GLY A 210 7.71 -20.79 2.05
CA GLY A 210 8.02 -19.72 3.00
C GLY A 210 7.97 -18.32 2.34
N TRP A 211 8.81 -17.40 2.78
CA TRP A 211 8.81 -16.02 2.27
C TRP A 211 9.31 -15.95 0.82
N VAL A 212 8.56 -15.25 -0.03
CA VAL A 212 8.87 -15.10 -1.45
C VAL A 212 9.00 -13.63 -1.84
N ASN A 213 9.83 -13.37 -2.84
CA ASN A 213 9.99 -12.05 -3.43
C ASN A 213 8.92 -11.81 -4.50
N SER A 214 8.61 -10.54 -4.77
CA SER A 214 7.70 -10.11 -5.82
C SER A 214 8.44 -9.25 -6.85
N LEU A 215 8.12 -9.38 -8.13
CA LEU A 215 8.51 -8.43 -9.16
C LEU A 215 7.48 -7.29 -9.20
N ALA A 216 7.92 -6.06 -9.02
CA ALA A 216 7.09 -4.89 -9.30
C ALA A 216 6.96 -4.74 -10.83
N ILE A 217 5.75 -4.60 -11.34
CA ILE A 217 5.47 -4.58 -12.78
C ILE A 217 4.54 -3.43 -13.16
N VAL A 218 4.73 -2.90 -14.37
CA VAL A 218 3.89 -1.84 -14.93
C VAL A 218 3.48 -2.14 -16.36
N LYS A 219 2.24 -1.79 -16.70
CA LYS A 219 1.72 -1.68 -18.06
C LYS A 219 1.05 -0.32 -18.21
N LEU A 220 1.53 0.48 -19.16
CA LEU A 220 0.83 1.70 -19.54
C LEU A 220 -0.35 1.33 -20.43
N LEU A 221 -1.52 1.87 -20.11
CA LEU A 221 -2.74 1.64 -20.88
C LEU A 221 -3.03 2.81 -21.81
N ARG A 222 -2.54 4.01 -21.49
CA ARG A 222 -2.62 5.20 -22.32
C ARG A 222 -1.27 5.89 -22.32
N GLU A 223 -0.97 6.65 -23.38
CA GLU A 223 0.13 7.61 -23.32
C GLU A 223 -0.22 8.65 -22.24
N GLY A 224 0.68 8.79 -21.27
CA GLY A 224 0.48 9.71 -20.17
C GLY A 224 0.44 11.15 -20.67
N LYS A 225 -0.54 11.93 -20.21
CA LYS A 225 -0.47 13.39 -20.30
C LYS A 225 0.26 13.89 -19.06
N ASP A 226 1.21 14.80 -19.23
CA ASP A 226 1.92 15.44 -18.10
C ASP A 226 1.02 16.43 -17.33
N GLU A 227 -0.17 16.71 -17.86
CA GLU A 227 -1.17 17.53 -17.19
C GLU A 227 -1.71 16.81 -15.94
N LYS A 228 -1.92 17.57 -14.87
CA LYS A 228 -2.74 17.11 -13.76
C LYS A 228 -4.11 16.78 -14.33
N PRO A 229 -4.61 15.53 -14.22
CA PRO A 229 -5.94 15.22 -14.74
C PRO A 229 -6.96 16.21 -14.15
N GLY A 230 -7.86 16.71 -14.98
CA GLY A 230 -8.97 17.54 -14.53
C GLY A 230 -9.87 16.70 -13.62
N TYR A 231 -9.57 16.67 -12.33
CA TYR A 231 -10.24 15.77 -11.39
C TYR A 231 -11.57 16.36 -10.95
N SER A 232 -12.66 15.68 -11.32
CA SER A 232 -13.93 15.72 -10.59
C SER A 232 -13.75 14.87 -9.32
N VAL A 233 -13.47 15.54 -8.20
CA VAL A 233 -13.40 14.91 -6.88
C VAL A 233 -14.82 14.49 -6.48
N SER A 234 -15.27 13.34 -6.97
CA SER A 234 -16.52 12.71 -6.51
C SER A 234 -16.52 11.18 -6.56
N LYS A 235 -15.40 10.52 -6.86
CA LYS A 235 -15.33 9.06 -6.81
C LYS A 235 -14.30 8.58 -5.80
N VAL A 236 -14.84 8.30 -4.62
CA VAL A 236 -14.31 7.43 -3.57
C VAL A 236 -13.06 7.97 -2.87
N ILE A 237 -13.28 8.64 -1.73
CA ILE A 237 -12.29 8.63 -0.65
C ILE A 237 -12.03 7.15 -0.35
N VAL A 238 -10.81 6.68 -0.56
CA VAL A 238 -10.43 5.28 -0.35
C VAL A 238 -9.96 5.13 1.11
N PRO A 239 -10.80 4.69 2.05
CA PRO A 239 -10.28 3.94 3.18
C PRO A 239 -9.61 2.68 2.62
N ASP A 240 -8.50 2.25 3.19
CA ASP A 240 -7.80 1.05 2.74
C ASP A 240 -8.60 -0.17 3.27
N PRO A 241 -9.10 -1.07 2.39
CA PRO A 241 -9.91 -2.22 2.78
C PRO A 241 -9.26 -3.11 3.82
N ASN A 242 -7.92 -3.14 3.88
CA ASN A 242 -7.19 -4.03 4.76
C ASN A 242 -7.11 -3.55 6.22
N ILE A 243 -7.61 -2.35 6.53
CA ILE A 243 -7.38 -1.73 7.84
C ILE A 243 -8.51 -1.99 8.84
N SER A 244 -9.73 -2.31 8.38
CA SER A 244 -10.84 -2.61 9.31
C SER A 244 -10.58 -3.87 10.14
N GLN A 245 -9.71 -4.77 9.69
CA GLN A 245 -9.44 -6.05 10.36
C GLN A 245 -8.01 -6.21 10.91
N ILE A 246 -7.09 -5.28 10.62
CA ILE A 246 -5.85 -5.19 11.40
C ILE A 246 -6.25 -4.70 12.78
N THR A 247 -6.48 -5.65 13.68
CA THR A 247 -6.72 -5.40 15.08
C THR A 247 -5.51 -4.62 15.58
N LEU A 248 -5.71 -3.32 15.74
CA LEU A 248 -4.81 -2.43 16.45
C LEU A 248 -4.56 -3.07 17.81
N ASN A 249 -3.36 -3.60 18.01
CA ASN A 249 -2.79 -3.88 19.31
C ASN A 249 -3.61 -4.82 20.22
N ASN A 250 -3.33 -6.12 20.14
CA ASN A 250 -3.22 -6.89 21.39
C ASN A 250 -1.77 -7.23 21.77
N HIS A 251 -0.78 -6.89 20.94
CA HIS A 251 0.63 -7.08 21.26
C HIS A 251 1.56 -5.98 20.72
N ALA A 252 1.15 -4.71 20.68
CA ALA A 252 2.12 -3.63 20.41
C ALA A 252 3.20 -3.69 21.50
N ARG A 253 4.32 -4.31 21.16
CA ARG A 253 5.51 -4.31 21.98
C ARG A 253 5.84 -2.85 22.23
N LYS A 254 5.72 -2.41 23.48
CA LYS A 254 6.18 -1.07 23.83
C LYS A 254 7.68 -1.05 23.66
N ILE A 255 8.19 0.05 23.13
CA ILE A 255 9.61 0.31 23.12
C ILE A 255 9.97 0.75 24.52
N ASP A 256 10.74 -0.09 25.19
CA ASP A 256 11.29 0.25 26.49
C ASP A 256 12.36 1.34 26.32
N ASN A 257 12.50 2.20 27.33
CA ASN A 257 13.47 3.30 27.39
C ASN A 257 13.19 4.47 26.43
N LEU A 258 11.96 4.97 26.43
CA LEU A 258 11.62 6.30 25.91
C LEU A 258 11.40 7.29 27.08
N PRO A 259 11.67 8.59 26.91
CA PRO A 259 12.21 9.23 25.70
C PRO A 259 13.68 8.85 25.46
N ARG A 260 14.06 8.75 24.18
CA ARG A 260 15.47 8.63 23.76
C ARG A 260 15.99 9.98 23.32
N GLN A 261 17.30 10.17 23.47
CA GLN A 261 17.92 11.44 23.12
C GLN A 261 19.01 11.25 22.08
N CYS A 262 19.18 12.24 21.20
CA CYS A 262 20.34 12.31 20.32
C CYS A 262 20.73 13.76 20.08
N ILE A 263 22.02 13.99 19.83
CA ILE A 263 22.56 15.32 19.58
C ILE A 263 22.74 15.51 18.07
N THR A 264 22.10 16.55 17.53
CA THR A 264 22.29 16.99 16.14
C THR A 264 23.69 17.58 15.96
N HIS A 265 24.11 17.78 14.70
CA HIS A 265 25.42 18.36 14.43
C HIS A 265 25.57 19.82 14.88
N ASN A 266 24.46 20.56 15.03
CA ASN A 266 24.46 21.91 15.59
C ASN A 266 24.32 21.92 17.13
N GLY A 267 24.44 20.77 17.80
CA GLY A 267 24.39 20.66 19.26
C GLY A 267 22.99 20.68 19.86
N ALA A 268 21.93 20.72 19.06
CA ALA A 268 20.57 20.60 19.57
C ALA A 268 20.31 19.16 20.07
N GLN A 269 19.75 19.07 21.27
CA GLN A 269 19.34 17.81 21.87
C GLN A 269 17.91 17.48 21.43
N LEU A 270 17.78 16.48 20.55
CA LEU A 270 16.49 15.93 20.15
C LEU A 270 16.02 14.93 21.22
N SER A 271 14.77 15.05 21.64
CA SER A 271 14.06 14.06 22.45
C SER A 271 13.06 13.34 21.56
N ILE A 272 13.13 12.01 21.51
CA ILE A 272 12.24 11.17 20.71
C ILE A 272 11.41 10.33 21.67
N ASP A 273 10.10 10.52 21.65
CA ASP A 273 9.14 9.84 22.53
C ASP A 273 7.88 9.45 21.76
N TYR A 274 6.97 8.71 22.36
CA TYR A 274 5.64 8.48 21.80
C TYR A 274 4.89 9.80 21.55
N VAL A 275 4.15 9.84 20.45
CA VAL A 275 3.20 10.92 20.17
C VAL A 275 2.14 10.99 21.27
N MET A 276 1.97 12.17 21.84
CA MET A 276 0.84 12.51 22.71
C MET A 276 -0.32 13.09 21.89
N GLU A 277 -1.51 13.19 22.47
CA GLU A 277 -2.69 13.69 21.75
C GLU A 277 -2.49 15.13 21.24
N GLU A 278 -1.87 15.97 22.06
CA GLU A 278 -1.47 17.34 21.73
C GLU A 278 -0.41 17.45 20.63
N ASP A 279 0.29 16.35 20.31
CA ASP A 279 1.32 16.35 19.27
C ASP A 279 0.74 16.10 17.87
N ILE A 280 -0.47 15.51 17.76
CA ILE A 280 -1.00 15.00 16.49
C ILE A 280 -1.28 16.11 15.48
N GLU A 281 -1.93 17.19 15.91
CA GLU A 281 -2.27 18.33 15.05
C GLU A 281 -1.03 19.09 14.57
N PRO A 282 -0.07 19.47 15.43
CA PRO A 282 1.19 20.06 14.97
C PRO A 282 1.95 19.20 13.97
N ILE A 283 1.97 17.87 14.16
CA ILE A 283 2.60 16.96 13.22
C ILE A 283 1.87 16.97 11.88
N TYR A 284 0.53 16.93 11.88
CA TYR A 284 -0.27 17.03 10.65
C TYR A 284 0.05 18.32 9.89
N ASP A 285 0.15 19.45 10.58
CA ASP A 285 0.49 20.74 9.97
C ASP A 285 1.88 20.72 9.31
N MET A 286 2.85 19.99 9.88
CA MET A 286 4.15 19.78 9.25
C MET A 286 4.02 19.03 7.92
N PHE A 287 3.19 17.98 7.85
CA PHE A 287 2.96 17.24 6.59
C PHE A 287 2.26 18.11 5.55
N VAL A 288 1.21 18.85 5.94
CA VAL A 288 0.50 19.77 5.04
C VAL A 288 1.44 20.83 4.48
N LYS A 289 2.28 21.42 5.33
CA LYS A 289 3.31 22.37 4.91
C LYS A 289 4.25 21.73 3.89
N ALA A 290 4.78 20.54 4.17
CA ALA A 290 5.68 19.84 3.26
C ALA A 290 5.02 19.48 1.92
N GLN A 291 3.74 19.09 1.90
CA GLN A 291 2.97 18.85 0.68
C GLN A 291 2.85 20.11 -0.18
N ASN A 292 2.53 21.25 0.44
CA ASN A 292 2.38 22.53 -0.24
C ASN A 292 3.70 23.07 -0.80
N GLU A 293 4.81 22.80 -0.10
CA GLU A 293 6.17 23.17 -0.52
C GLU A 293 6.80 22.17 -1.51
N GLY A 294 6.11 21.06 -1.82
CA GLY A 294 6.62 20.04 -2.73
C GLY A 294 7.76 19.20 -2.14
N ASP A 295 7.81 19.08 -0.83
CA ASP A 295 8.92 18.54 -0.07
C ASP A 295 8.70 17.06 0.32
N GLY A 296 8.76 16.20 -0.69
CA GLY A 296 8.79 14.75 -0.51
C GLY A 296 7.45 14.09 -0.17
N PHE A 297 6.34 14.82 -0.27
CA PHE A 297 4.98 14.31 -0.12
C PHE A 297 4.08 14.72 -1.29
N ALA A 298 3.13 13.86 -1.65
CA ALA A 298 2.18 14.16 -2.72
C ALA A 298 1.06 15.05 -2.18
N ILE A 299 0.52 15.93 -3.03
CA ILE A 299 -0.50 16.92 -2.64
C ILE A 299 -1.78 16.30 -2.07
N ASP A 300 -2.05 15.03 -2.37
CA ASP A 300 -3.25 14.30 -1.99
C ASP A 300 -2.95 13.05 -1.13
N GLU A 301 -1.75 12.97 -0.54
CA GLU A 301 -1.36 11.87 0.36
C GLU A 301 -2.12 11.91 1.69
N TYR A 302 -2.25 13.11 2.29
CA TYR A 302 -3.00 13.37 3.52
C TYR A 302 -4.05 14.46 3.31
N PRO A 303 -5.14 14.20 2.54
CA PRO A 303 -6.10 15.23 2.16
C PRO A 303 -6.89 15.82 3.33
N THR A 304 -6.98 15.11 4.46
CA THR A 304 -7.68 15.56 5.66
C THR A 304 -6.97 15.08 6.93
N PHE A 305 -7.17 15.79 8.03
CA PHE A 305 -6.70 15.39 9.36
C PHE A 305 -7.22 13.99 9.75
N ASN A 306 -8.48 13.69 9.47
CA ASN A 306 -9.05 12.36 9.75
C ASN A 306 -8.35 11.24 8.96
N HIS A 307 -8.02 11.48 7.69
CA HIS A 307 -7.27 10.52 6.88
C HIS A 307 -5.85 10.32 7.44
N PHE A 308 -5.19 11.41 7.84
CA PHE A 308 -3.87 11.36 8.50
C PHE A 308 -3.91 10.52 9.79
N VAL A 309 -4.82 10.83 10.71
CA VAL A 309 -5.01 10.07 11.95
C VAL A 309 -5.32 8.60 11.67
N TYR A 310 -6.15 8.31 10.68
CA TYR A 310 -6.47 6.94 10.29
C TYR A 310 -5.24 6.16 9.80
N LYS A 311 -4.40 6.75 8.95
CA LYS A 311 -3.14 6.13 8.49
C LYS A 311 -2.17 5.88 9.64
N LEU A 312 -2.07 6.85 10.55
CA LEU A 312 -1.21 6.81 11.72
C LEU A 312 -1.56 5.68 12.70
N ARG A 313 -2.83 5.29 12.81
CA ARG A 313 -3.24 4.21 13.71
C ARG A 313 -2.49 2.91 13.46
N ARG A 314 -2.05 2.64 12.22
CA ARG A 314 -1.46 1.35 11.82
C ARG A 314 -0.11 1.00 12.47
N GLY A 315 0.49 1.87 13.28
CA GLY A 315 1.77 1.56 13.91
C GLY A 315 2.16 2.48 15.06
N HIS A 316 3.46 2.59 15.28
CA HIS A 316 4.05 3.36 16.37
C HIS A 316 4.51 4.71 15.86
N ILE A 317 4.08 5.78 16.51
CA ILE A 317 4.37 7.14 16.08
C ILE A 317 5.15 7.82 17.19
N PHE A 318 6.20 8.53 16.79
CA PHE A 318 7.11 9.19 17.71
C PHE A 318 7.18 10.67 17.38
N SER A 319 7.08 11.50 18.40
CA SER A 319 7.33 12.94 18.31
C SER A 319 8.83 13.18 18.53
N ILE A 320 9.38 14.14 17.77
CA ILE A 320 10.76 14.59 17.90
C ILE A 320 10.69 16.01 18.44
N LYS A 321 11.24 16.24 19.64
CA LYS A 321 11.13 17.51 20.36
C LYS A 321 12.47 18.13 20.68
N VAL A 322 12.55 19.46 20.67
CA VAL A 322 13.67 20.26 21.19
C VAL A 322 13.12 21.22 22.21
N LYS A 323 13.60 21.12 23.46
CA LYS A 323 13.11 21.93 24.59
C LYS A 323 11.57 21.89 24.73
N GLY A 324 10.97 20.74 24.47
CA GLY A 324 9.52 20.52 24.54
C GLY A 324 8.73 20.87 23.27
N ASN A 325 9.31 21.60 22.32
CA ASN A 325 8.65 21.96 21.06
C ASN A 325 8.82 20.86 20.02
N ILE A 326 7.75 20.53 19.27
CA ILE A 326 7.80 19.55 18.18
C ILE A 326 8.61 20.13 17.03
N VAL A 327 9.61 19.38 16.60
CA VAL A 327 10.50 19.71 15.48
C VAL A 327 10.49 18.63 14.40
N GLY A 328 9.69 17.58 14.58
CA GLY A 328 9.59 16.47 13.66
C GLY A 328 8.76 15.32 14.23
N ALA A 329 8.56 14.33 13.38
CA ALA A 329 7.93 13.08 13.74
C ALA A 329 8.50 11.94 12.91
N MET A 330 8.36 10.72 13.41
CA MET A 330 8.57 9.52 12.63
C MET A 330 7.50 8.50 12.97
N ALA A 331 7.15 7.65 12.01
CA ALA A 331 6.28 6.50 12.25
C ALA A 331 7.00 5.20 11.88
N VAL A 332 6.75 4.15 12.64
CA VAL A 332 7.09 2.77 12.31
C VAL A 332 5.78 2.01 12.15
N ILE A 333 5.42 1.76 10.90
CA ILE A 333 4.21 1.08 10.47
C ILE A 333 4.59 -0.16 9.66
N PRO A 334 3.69 -1.13 9.48
CA PRO A 334 3.89 -2.16 8.48
C PRO A 334 4.11 -1.59 7.08
N SER A 335 5.06 -2.15 6.34
CA SER A 335 5.25 -1.77 4.93
C SER A 335 4.03 -2.12 4.10
N ARG A 336 3.50 -1.13 3.39
CA ARG A 336 2.34 -1.31 2.49
C ARG A 336 2.65 -2.22 1.29
N PHE A 337 3.93 -2.45 1.02
CA PHE A 337 4.41 -3.32 -0.03
C PHE A 337 4.42 -4.80 0.41
N VAL A 338 4.24 -5.12 1.68
CA VAL A 338 4.07 -6.52 2.12
C VAL A 338 2.59 -6.89 1.97
N ARG A 339 2.28 -7.97 1.26
CA ARG A 339 0.90 -8.46 1.04
C ARG A 339 0.36 -9.23 2.24
N SER A 340 1.26 -9.90 2.95
CA SER A 340 0.94 -10.69 4.14
C SER A 340 0.19 -9.88 5.19
N LEU A 341 -0.80 -10.50 5.83
CA LEU A 341 -1.51 -9.97 6.99
C LEU A 341 -0.64 -9.88 8.24
N TYR A 342 0.51 -10.57 8.23
CA TYR A 342 1.53 -10.54 9.27
C TYR A 342 2.84 -9.97 8.72
N PRO A 343 2.85 -8.69 8.35
CA PRO A 343 3.97 -8.09 7.65
C PRO A 343 5.23 -8.07 8.49
N ILE A 344 6.32 -8.59 7.93
CA ILE A 344 7.62 -8.68 8.62
C ILE A 344 8.58 -7.55 8.29
N LEU A 345 8.20 -6.67 7.35
CA LEU A 345 8.98 -5.49 6.97
C LEU A 345 8.28 -4.22 7.44
N GLY A 346 9.05 -3.35 8.09
CA GLY A 346 8.58 -2.04 8.53
C GLY A 346 8.72 -0.97 7.44
N ASP A 347 7.96 0.10 7.60
CA ASP A 347 8.01 1.32 6.81
C ASP A 347 7.69 2.50 7.73
N GLY A 348 7.86 3.72 7.23
CA GLY A 348 7.13 4.85 7.73
C GLY A 348 7.84 6.18 7.48
N PRO A 349 7.05 7.27 7.38
CA PRO A 349 7.58 8.58 7.10
C PRO A 349 8.44 9.09 8.26
N VAL A 350 9.48 9.85 7.90
CA VAL A 350 10.24 10.71 8.80
C VAL A 350 10.10 12.13 8.29
N ILE A 351 9.56 13.02 9.11
CA ILE A 351 9.44 14.44 8.81
C ILE A 351 10.19 15.25 9.86
N VAL A 352 10.92 16.27 9.42
CA VAL A 352 11.73 17.14 10.27
C VAL A 352 11.52 18.57 9.80
N ASP A 353 11.38 19.48 10.74
CA ASP A 353 11.30 20.91 10.46
C ASP A 353 12.57 21.39 9.77
N VAL A 354 12.40 22.29 8.79
CA VAL A 354 13.47 22.75 7.90
C VAL A 354 14.70 23.27 8.63
N GLN A 355 14.54 23.90 9.79
CA GLN A 355 15.66 24.46 10.57
C GLN A 355 16.53 23.38 11.24
N TYR A 356 16.04 22.14 11.34
CA TYR A 356 16.76 20.99 11.91
C TYR A 356 17.22 19.98 10.86
N ARG A 357 17.02 20.28 9.56
CA ARG A 357 17.50 19.46 8.44
C ARG A 357 19.00 19.69 8.18
N GLY A 358 19.53 18.87 7.27
CA GLY A 358 20.93 18.95 6.85
C GLY A 358 21.90 18.31 7.84
N ASN A 359 23.20 18.44 7.54
CA ASN A 359 24.30 17.92 8.34
C ASN A 359 24.15 16.42 8.73
N GLY A 360 23.45 15.59 7.95
CA GLY A 360 23.25 14.17 8.30
C GLY A 360 22.30 13.90 9.47
N ASN A 361 21.53 14.88 9.95
CA ASN A 361 20.51 14.66 10.99
C ASN A 361 19.43 13.64 10.53
N LEU A 362 19.03 13.68 9.26
CA LEU A 362 18.11 12.69 8.70
C LEU A 362 18.68 11.27 8.79
N ILE A 363 19.96 11.06 8.48
CA ILE A 363 20.61 9.74 8.57
C ILE A 363 20.56 9.23 10.02
N LYS A 364 20.85 10.09 11.00
CA LYS A 364 20.74 9.73 12.42
C LYS A 364 19.31 9.31 12.79
N LEU A 365 18.31 10.05 12.35
CA LEU A 365 16.89 9.73 12.59
C LEU A 365 16.45 8.46 11.86
N MET A 366 16.94 8.20 10.65
CA MET A 366 16.68 6.96 9.92
C MET A 366 17.31 5.74 10.62
N ARG A 367 18.54 5.86 11.14
CA ARG A 367 19.15 4.79 11.96
C ARG A 367 18.37 4.54 13.24
N PHE A 368 17.81 5.58 13.83
CA PHE A 368 16.93 5.46 14.98
C PHE A 368 15.61 4.76 14.64
N HIS A 369 14.98 5.13 13.52
CA HIS A 369 13.81 4.46 12.96
C HIS A 369 14.08 2.97 12.72
N ASP A 370 15.22 2.62 12.11
CA ASP A 370 15.64 1.23 11.89
C ASP A 370 15.80 0.46 13.21
N SER A 371 16.44 1.09 14.21
CA SER A 371 16.61 0.48 15.53
C SER A 371 15.28 0.19 16.21
N ILE A 372 14.34 1.15 16.19
CA ILE A 372 13.00 0.94 16.71
C ILE A 372 12.28 -0.16 15.94
N SER A 373 12.35 -0.15 14.61
CA SER A 373 11.72 -1.16 13.77
C SER A 373 12.20 -2.57 14.12
N LYS A 374 13.51 -2.75 14.31
CA LYS A 374 14.09 -4.02 14.77
C LYS A 374 13.60 -4.40 16.18
N GLU A 375 13.52 -3.46 17.10
CA GLU A 375 13.00 -3.69 18.46
C GLU A 375 11.51 -4.10 18.46
N LEU A 376 10.72 -3.57 17.52
CA LEU A 376 9.32 -3.97 17.30
C LEU A 376 9.18 -5.36 16.65
N GLY A 377 10.28 -5.98 16.22
CA GLY A 377 10.31 -7.34 15.67
C GLY A 377 10.27 -7.43 14.15
N TYR A 378 10.35 -6.31 13.43
CA TYR A 378 10.54 -6.34 11.97
C TYR A 378 11.91 -6.93 11.63
N VAL A 379 11.99 -7.70 10.55
CA VAL A 379 13.26 -8.31 10.08
C VAL A 379 14.03 -7.41 9.12
N GLY A 380 13.41 -6.32 8.69
CA GLY A 380 13.96 -5.34 7.75
C GLY A 380 13.00 -4.17 7.56
N SER A 381 13.38 -3.25 6.69
CA SER A 381 12.52 -2.16 6.24
C SER A 381 12.35 -2.20 4.73
N LEU A 382 11.14 -1.92 4.25
CA LEU A 382 10.84 -1.73 2.84
C LEU A 382 10.03 -0.45 2.69
N ARG A 383 10.70 0.60 2.23
CA ARG A 383 10.23 2.00 2.27
C ARG A 383 10.26 2.59 0.89
N ASP A 384 9.39 3.54 0.60
CA ASP A 384 9.49 4.36 -0.59
C ASP A 384 9.89 5.82 -0.29
N THR A 385 10.41 6.49 -1.31
CA THR A 385 10.60 7.95 -1.31
C THR A 385 10.43 8.48 -2.72
N PHE A 386 9.87 9.68 -2.87
CA PHE A 386 9.80 10.30 -4.19
C PHE A 386 11.20 10.66 -4.70
N ALA A 387 11.41 10.51 -6.01
CA ALA A 387 12.67 10.88 -6.67
C ALA A 387 13.00 12.37 -6.49
N THR A 388 11.95 13.20 -6.37
CA THR A 388 12.05 14.63 -6.10
C THR A 388 12.38 14.99 -4.65
N ASN A 389 12.45 14.01 -3.74
CA ASN A 389 12.95 14.16 -2.38
C ASN A 389 14.47 13.96 -2.37
N TYR A 390 15.22 14.89 -2.96
CA TYR A 390 16.67 14.79 -3.15
C TYR A 390 17.43 14.46 -1.85
N GLY A 391 16.99 14.98 -0.71
CA GLY A 391 17.61 14.68 0.59
C GLY A 391 17.57 13.20 0.95
N HIS A 392 16.52 12.48 0.55
CA HIS A 392 16.36 11.05 0.81
C HIS A 392 16.82 10.19 -0.38
N SER A 393 16.54 10.60 -1.61
CA SER A 393 16.94 9.84 -2.82
C SER A 393 18.45 9.81 -3.00
N THR A 394 19.16 10.92 -2.74
CA THR A 394 20.63 10.96 -2.82
C THR A 394 21.28 9.99 -1.83
N LEU A 395 20.70 9.83 -0.63
CA LEU A 395 21.17 8.86 0.37
C LEU A 395 21.00 7.41 -0.07
N SER A 396 20.05 7.16 -0.98
CA SER A 396 19.70 5.83 -1.45
C SER A 396 20.43 5.45 -2.74
N GLU A 397 20.71 6.42 -3.63
CA GLU A 397 21.30 6.16 -4.96
C GLU A 397 22.83 6.27 -5.00
N THR A 398 23.45 7.21 -4.28
CA THR A 398 24.82 7.62 -4.64
C THR A 398 25.95 6.75 -4.13
N GLY A 399 25.70 5.68 -3.37
CA GLY A 399 26.57 4.49 -3.31
C GLY A 399 28.09 4.63 -3.03
N GLU A 400 28.67 5.79 -2.76
CA GLU A 400 30.12 5.98 -2.67
C GLU A 400 30.68 5.37 -1.39
N ARG A 401 31.18 4.13 -1.50
CA ARG A 401 31.72 3.29 -0.41
C ARG A 401 32.90 4.01 0.26
N GLY A 402 32.67 4.66 1.40
CA GLY A 402 33.78 5.20 2.20
C GLY A 402 33.49 6.20 3.32
N SER A 403 32.27 6.70 3.53
CA SER A 403 32.00 7.65 4.62
C SER A 403 30.83 7.24 5.51
N ASP A 404 30.86 7.63 6.79
CA ASP A 404 29.84 7.41 7.84
C ASP A 404 28.42 7.92 7.49
N ARG A 405 28.24 8.47 6.27
CA ARG A 405 27.03 9.10 5.74
C ARG A 405 26.14 8.18 4.90
N LYS A 406 26.44 6.88 4.81
CA LYS A 406 25.64 5.94 4.04
C LYS A 406 24.37 5.47 4.74
N SER A 407 23.31 5.36 3.94
CA SER A 407 22.21 4.44 4.22
C SER A 407 22.65 3.04 3.80
N ASP A 408 22.48 2.04 4.66
CA ASP A 408 22.69 0.62 4.31
C ASP A 408 21.48 0.04 3.54
N SER A 409 20.66 0.90 2.94
CA SER A 409 19.47 0.49 2.19
C SER A 409 19.79 0.43 0.70
N GLU A 410 19.28 -0.57 0.02
CA GLU A 410 19.43 -0.78 -1.42
C GLU A 410 18.17 -0.34 -2.15
N VAL A 411 18.29 0.34 -3.28
CA VAL A 411 17.14 0.62 -4.16
C VAL A 411 16.76 -0.68 -4.87
N VAL A 412 15.57 -1.21 -4.57
CA VAL A 412 15.09 -2.49 -5.09
C VAL A 412 14.04 -2.33 -6.19
N ALA A 413 13.43 -1.16 -6.34
CA ALA A 413 12.57 -0.83 -7.46
C ALA A 413 12.48 0.69 -7.70
N ARG A 414 12.21 1.08 -8.95
CA ARG A 414 11.85 2.46 -9.31
C ARG A 414 10.49 2.47 -9.96
N ILE A 415 9.53 3.14 -9.33
CA ILE A 415 8.13 3.10 -9.71
C ILE A 415 7.71 4.45 -10.32
N PRO A 416 7.20 4.46 -11.56
CA PRO A 416 6.87 5.72 -12.23
C PRO A 416 5.62 6.37 -11.65
N ARG A 417 5.58 7.71 -11.68
CA ARG A 417 4.35 8.54 -11.48
C ARG A 417 3.47 8.09 -10.31
N THR A 418 4.08 7.89 -9.14
CA THR A 418 3.41 7.36 -7.93
C THR A 418 2.71 8.43 -7.09
N GLY A 419 3.01 9.71 -7.35
CA GLY A 419 2.39 10.84 -6.71
C GLY A 419 2.61 12.14 -7.48
N TYR A 420 1.72 13.11 -7.27
CA TYR A 420 1.83 14.46 -7.82
C TYR A 420 2.34 15.41 -6.72
N VAL A 421 3.52 15.98 -6.92
CA VAL A 421 4.21 16.83 -5.93
C VAL A 421 4.07 18.30 -6.33
N ALA A 422 3.72 19.18 -5.38
CA ALA A 422 3.52 20.60 -5.63
C ALA A 422 4.78 21.23 -6.26
N GLY A 423 4.59 22.01 -7.33
CA GLY A 423 5.67 22.64 -8.07
C GLY A 423 6.59 21.69 -8.85
N LYS A 424 6.39 20.37 -8.78
CA LYS A 424 7.26 19.35 -9.41
C LYS A 424 6.54 18.39 -10.35
N GLY A 425 5.20 18.32 -10.28
CA GLY A 425 4.38 17.46 -11.15
C GLY A 425 4.38 15.99 -10.71
N TRP A 426 4.09 15.09 -11.65
CA TRP A 426 4.16 13.65 -11.41
C TRP A 426 5.61 13.23 -11.15
N THR A 427 5.83 12.43 -10.11
CA THR A 427 7.16 11.98 -9.72
C THR A 427 7.21 10.47 -9.51
N ASP A 428 8.37 9.91 -9.83
CA ASP A 428 8.69 8.51 -9.54
C ASP A 428 8.94 8.31 -8.04
N SER A 429 8.79 7.08 -7.57
CA SER A 429 9.25 6.66 -6.26
C SER A 429 10.37 5.64 -6.36
N TYR A 430 11.36 5.74 -5.50
CA TYR A 430 12.33 4.69 -5.24
C TYR A 430 11.84 3.85 -4.08
N ILE A 431 11.79 2.53 -4.26
CA ILE A 431 11.58 1.59 -3.17
C ILE A 431 12.95 1.12 -2.70
N THR A 432 13.20 1.24 -1.40
CA THR A 432 14.44 0.87 -0.73
C THR A 432 14.21 -0.27 0.25
N TYR A 433 15.12 -1.22 0.27
CA TYR A 433 15.13 -2.33 1.20
C TYR A 433 16.36 -2.26 2.11
N LYS A 434 16.17 -2.61 3.38
CA LYS A 434 17.25 -2.82 4.34
C LYS A 434 16.97 -4.06 5.15
N ASP A 435 17.91 -5.01 5.14
CA ASP A 435 17.88 -6.18 6.01
C ASP A 435 18.41 -5.82 7.40
N PHE A 436 17.77 -6.29 8.46
CA PHE A 436 18.21 -6.03 9.83
C PHE A 436 19.06 -7.13 10.45
N SER A 437 19.34 -8.22 9.74
CA SER A 437 20.22 -9.32 10.20
C SER A 437 21.59 -8.80 10.64
N ASP A 438 22.24 -7.97 9.82
CA ASP A 438 23.56 -7.38 10.12
C ASP A 438 23.49 -6.05 10.90
N PHE A 439 22.28 -5.60 11.26
CA PHE A 439 22.11 -4.31 11.93
C PHE A 439 22.62 -4.39 13.38
N LYS A 440 23.84 -3.89 13.61
CA LYS A 440 24.35 -3.60 14.96
C LYS A 440 23.49 -2.50 15.56
N LYS A 441 22.97 -2.73 16.77
CA LYS A 441 22.18 -1.73 17.50
C LYS A 441 22.99 -0.44 17.55
N ALA A 442 22.43 0.66 17.05
CA ALA A 442 23.13 1.94 17.06
C ALA A 442 23.52 2.26 18.51
N SER A 443 24.82 2.39 18.77
CA SER A 443 25.30 2.84 20.07
C SER A 443 24.87 4.30 20.22
N MET A 444 23.89 4.54 21.08
CA MET A 444 23.54 5.91 21.47
C MET A 444 24.67 6.42 22.37
N LEU A 445 25.43 7.38 21.87
CA LEU A 445 26.33 8.21 22.66
C LEU A 445 25.60 9.50 23.04
#